data_AF-A0A7V1LRG0-F1
#
_entry.id   AF-A0A7V1LRG0-F1
#
_cell.length_a   1.000
_cell.length_b   1.000
_cell.length_c   1.000
_cell.angle_alpha   90.00
_cell.angle_beta   90.00
_cell.angle_gamma   90.00
#
_symmetry.space_group_name_H-M   'P 1'
#
loop_
_entity.id
_entity.type
_entity.pdbx_description
1 polymer ?
#
loop_
_entity_poly.entity_id
_entity_poly.type
_entity_poly.pdbx_seq_one_letter_code
_entity_poly.pdbx_strand_id
1 'polypeptide(L)'
;FTDARLLLFPVKSMKGVFVYITCPKVLERFKNDLELCSLRFKNGDSEIVIPTNNSLKTVDDKGKCLVANKNEIGINGTAILEEYSFEIQNDNIENLANLLAGNISNDEIKNKLVILSDDDFRDFVNLSTEVITRTKINNETGTVQPGALFTEEYLPSETILYSLALTTPIFKEKMEDKGVFAQVGKVEEELVMEFFKQGIPEVMQIGGNATIGKGIVRINVWRDDNE
;
A
#
# COMPACT_ATOMS: atom_id res chain seq x y z
N PHE A 1 -8.20 15.32 0.45
CA PHE A 1 -7.37 14.11 0.48
C PHE A 1 -5.94 14.48 0.10
N THR A 2 -4.96 13.77 0.63
CA THR A 2 -3.58 13.83 0.11
C THR A 2 -3.44 12.88 -1.09
N ASP A 3 -2.28 12.87 -1.73
CA ASP A 3 -1.94 11.84 -2.69
C ASP A 3 -1.94 10.45 -2.04
N ALA A 4 -2.36 9.43 -2.78
CA ALA A 4 -2.23 8.04 -2.37
C ALA A 4 -0.77 7.59 -2.54
N ARG A 5 -0.14 7.19 -1.46
CA ARG A 5 1.27 6.78 -1.38
C ARG A 5 1.36 5.27 -1.27
N LEU A 6 2.39 4.70 -1.89
CA LEU A 6 2.68 3.28 -1.82
C LEU A 6 3.13 2.88 -0.41
N LEU A 7 2.52 1.83 0.15
CA LEU A 7 2.91 1.24 1.44
C LEU A 7 3.54 -0.15 1.22
N LEU A 8 2.80 -1.04 0.56
CA LEU A 8 3.24 -2.40 0.25
C LEU A 8 3.08 -2.67 -1.25
N PHE A 9 4.12 -3.18 -1.88
CA PHE A 9 4.12 -3.54 -3.30
C PHE A 9 4.25 -5.06 -3.46
N PRO A 10 3.44 -5.72 -4.30
CA PRO A 10 3.51 -7.17 -4.47
C PRO A 10 4.60 -7.53 -5.48
N VAL A 11 5.43 -8.51 -5.14
CA VAL A 11 6.48 -9.04 -6.03
C VAL A 11 6.42 -10.56 -6.03
N LYS A 12 6.61 -11.19 -7.21
CA LYS A 12 6.62 -12.64 -7.29
C LYS A 12 7.75 -13.21 -6.42
N SER A 13 7.44 -14.29 -5.72
CA SER A 13 8.40 -14.98 -4.87
C SER A 13 8.44 -16.44 -5.26
N MET A 14 9.65 -17.01 -5.32
CA MET A 14 9.83 -18.44 -5.62
C MET A 14 9.10 -19.35 -4.63
N LYS A 15 8.93 -18.89 -3.38
CA LYS A 15 8.16 -19.57 -2.34
C LYS A 15 7.03 -18.66 -1.84
N GLY A 16 5.82 -19.21 -1.70
CA GLY A 16 4.65 -18.42 -1.26
C GLY A 16 3.95 -17.62 -2.37
N VAL A 17 4.28 -17.87 -3.65
CA VAL A 17 3.73 -17.24 -4.87
C VAL A 17 4.14 -15.78 -5.06
N PHE A 18 3.88 -14.94 -4.05
CA PHE A 18 4.28 -13.54 -4.02
C PHE A 18 4.47 -13.07 -2.58
N VAL A 19 5.15 -11.93 -2.44
CA VAL A 19 5.37 -11.25 -1.16
C VAL A 19 4.99 -9.79 -1.26
N TYR A 20 4.67 -9.18 -0.12
CA TYR A 20 4.52 -7.74 0.03
C TYR A 20 5.88 -7.14 0.40
N ILE A 21 6.49 -6.39 -0.51
CA ILE A 21 7.72 -5.66 -0.22
C ILE A 21 7.43 -4.24 0.27
N THR A 22 8.32 -3.75 1.13
CA THR A 22 8.41 -2.34 1.54
C THR A 22 9.86 -1.99 1.88
N CYS A 23 10.13 -0.75 2.30
CA CYS A 23 11.45 -0.31 2.70
C CYS A 23 11.40 0.65 3.91
N PRO A 24 12.54 0.85 4.61
CA PRO A 24 12.64 1.78 5.73
C PRO A 24 12.06 3.16 5.42
N LYS A 25 12.40 3.75 4.27
CA LYS A 25 11.94 5.09 3.91
C LYS A 25 10.42 5.20 3.74
N VAL A 26 9.76 4.16 3.22
CA VAL A 26 8.30 4.11 3.10
C VAL A 26 7.65 4.00 4.47
N LEU A 27 8.19 3.13 5.34
CA LEU A 27 7.69 2.95 6.70
C LEU A 27 7.87 4.20 7.56
N GLU A 28 9.02 4.89 7.48
CA GLU A 28 9.26 6.15 8.19
C GLU A 28 8.27 7.23 7.76
N ARG A 29 8.01 7.33 6.45
CA ARG A 29 7.01 8.27 5.94
C ARG A 29 5.62 7.93 6.44
N PHE A 30 5.24 6.66 6.37
CA PHE A 30 3.95 6.20 6.87
C PHE A 30 3.77 6.50 8.37
N LYS A 31 4.79 6.23 9.18
CA LYS A 31 4.82 6.60 10.60
C LYS A 31 4.60 8.10 10.81
N ASN A 32 5.36 8.94 10.11
CA ASN A 32 5.21 10.40 10.22
C ASN A 32 3.81 10.88 9.83
N ASP A 33 3.21 10.28 8.80
CA ASP A 33 1.86 10.62 8.37
C ASP A 33 0.80 10.16 9.39
N LEU A 34 0.98 9.01 10.05
CA LEU A 34 0.14 8.60 11.18
C LEU A 34 0.23 9.59 12.35
N GLU A 35 1.44 10.06 12.67
CA GLU A 35 1.66 11.05 13.73
C GLU A 35 0.94 12.38 13.42
N LEU A 36 0.88 12.81 12.16
CA LEU A 36 0.07 13.97 11.74
C LEU A 36 -1.43 13.78 12.00
N CYS A 37 -1.90 12.53 11.98
CA CYS A 37 -3.27 12.16 12.33
C CYS A 37 -3.46 11.89 13.83
N SER A 38 -2.46 12.15 14.67
CA SER A 38 -2.44 11.77 16.10
C SER A 38 -2.64 10.28 16.35
N LEU A 39 -2.31 9.43 15.36
CA LEU A 39 -2.34 7.98 15.44
C LEU A 39 -0.96 7.44 15.81
N ARG A 40 -0.92 6.32 16.54
CA ARG A 40 0.34 5.70 16.98
C ARG A 40 0.75 4.55 16.08
N PHE A 41 2.05 4.44 15.82
CA PHE A 41 2.62 3.32 15.07
C PHE A 41 3.15 2.25 16.03
N LYS A 42 2.21 1.60 16.74
CA LYS A 42 2.48 0.63 17.82
C LYS A 42 1.63 -0.63 17.64
N ASN A 43 2.10 -1.77 18.15
CA ASN A 43 1.32 -2.99 18.29
C ASN A 43 1.10 -3.26 19.79
N GLY A 44 -0.14 -3.11 20.27
CA GLY A 44 -0.45 -3.10 21.70
C GLY A 44 0.24 -1.95 22.43
N ASP A 45 1.11 -2.28 23.39
CA ASP A 45 1.92 -1.31 24.15
C ASP A 45 3.33 -1.10 23.58
N SER A 46 3.70 -1.82 22.52
CA SER A 46 5.04 -1.77 21.92
C SER A 46 5.08 -0.90 20.67
N GLU A 47 5.91 0.15 20.70
CA GLU A 47 6.23 0.95 19.52
C GLU A 47 6.91 0.09 18.45
N ILE A 48 6.56 0.33 17.18
CA ILE A 48 7.20 -0.36 16.06
C ILE A 48 8.58 0.26 15.80
N VAL A 49 9.60 -0.59 15.87
CA VAL A 49 10.96 -0.24 15.47
C VAL A 49 11.10 -0.45 13.97
N ILE A 50 11.37 0.63 13.24
CA ILE A 50 11.63 0.57 11.81
C ILE A 50 13.11 0.20 11.61
N PRO A 51 13.43 -0.83 10.81
CA PRO A 51 14.82 -1.21 10.54
C PRO A 51 15.56 -0.10 9.79
N THR A 52 16.85 0.05 10.06
CA THR A 52 17.67 1.04 9.36
C THR A 52 18.04 0.56 7.96
N ASN A 53 18.07 1.45 6.96
CA ASN A 53 18.48 1.06 5.60
C ASN A 53 19.91 0.47 5.55
N ASN A 54 20.83 0.94 6.41
CA ASN A 54 22.21 0.44 6.45
C ASN A 54 22.34 -1.04 6.84
N SER A 55 21.39 -1.61 7.58
CA SER A 55 21.42 -3.05 7.90
C SER A 55 20.97 -3.92 6.73
N LEU A 56 20.34 -3.32 5.72
CA LEU A 56 19.82 -3.98 4.52
C LEU A 56 20.68 -3.72 3.28
N LYS A 57 21.52 -2.68 3.30
CA LYS A 57 22.51 -2.44 2.26
C LYS A 57 23.64 -3.46 2.35
N THR A 58 24.15 -3.85 1.18
CA THR A 58 25.29 -4.75 1.06
C THR A 58 26.48 -4.05 0.41
N VAL A 59 27.67 -4.54 0.76
CA VAL A 59 28.93 -4.19 0.08
C VAL A 59 29.25 -5.24 -1.00
N ASP A 60 28.59 -6.40 -0.93
CA ASP A 60 28.65 -7.54 -1.83
C ASP A 60 27.39 -7.66 -2.72
N ASP A 61 27.52 -8.37 -3.84
CA ASP A 61 26.49 -8.50 -4.90
C ASP A 61 25.20 -9.24 -4.48
N LYS A 62 25.03 -9.58 -3.19
CA LYS A 62 23.83 -10.24 -2.66
C LYS A 62 23.02 -9.26 -1.84
N GLY A 63 21.78 -9.00 -2.20
CA GLY A 63 20.88 -8.16 -1.40
C GLY A 63 20.59 -8.80 -0.04
N LYS A 64 20.17 -7.99 0.95
CA LYS A 64 19.67 -8.47 2.25
C LYS A 64 18.22 -8.08 2.43
N CYS A 65 17.48 -8.89 3.18
CA CYS A 65 16.09 -8.61 3.50
C CYS A 65 15.72 -9.05 4.92
N LEU A 66 14.65 -8.46 5.44
CA LEU A 66 13.90 -8.95 6.59
C LEU A 66 12.60 -9.55 6.11
N VAL A 67 12.17 -10.63 6.74
CA VAL A 67 10.93 -11.32 6.37
C VAL A 67 10.11 -11.57 7.62
N ALA A 68 8.78 -11.45 7.52
CA ALA A 68 7.90 -11.69 8.65
C ALA A 68 7.83 -13.19 9.02
N ASN A 69 7.88 -14.08 8.02
CA ASN A 69 7.89 -15.52 8.24
C ASN A 69 8.92 -16.22 7.34
N LYS A 70 10.04 -16.63 7.95
CA LYS A 70 11.14 -17.32 7.24
C LYS A 70 10.73 -18.66 6.64
N ASN A 71 9.77 -19.35 7.26
CA ASN A 71 9.32 -20.66 6.79
C ASN A 71 8.42 -20.55 5.56
N GLU A 72 7.75 -19.42 5.36
CA GLU A 72 6.87 -19.20 4.20
C GLU A 72 7.63 -18.61 3.01
N ILE A 73 8.63 -17.75 3.26
CA ILE A 73 9.34 -17.02 2.21
C ILE A 73 10.71 -17.63 1.90
N GLY A 74 11.39 -18.18 2.91
CA GLY A 74 12.79 -18.60 2.79
C GLY A 74 12.97 -20.00 2.19
N ILE A 75 14.01 -20.10 1.36
CA ILE A 75 14.60 -21.35 0.85
C ILE A 75 16.07 -21.33 1.26
N ASN A 76 16.45 -22.22 2.18
CA ASN A 76 17.84 -22.32 2.69
C ASN A 76 18.44 -20.99 3.19
N GLY A 77 17.64 -20.13 3.82
CA GLY A 77 18.09 -18.82 4.34
C GLY A 77 18.09 -17.68 3.30
N THR A 78 17.56 -17.93 2.10
CA THR A 78 17.47 -16.94 1.02
C THR A 78 16.01 -16.73 0.61
N ALA A 79 15.61 -15.48 0.38
CA ALA A 79 14.37 -15.14 -0.31
C ALA A 79 14.69 -14.87 -1.78
N ILE A 80 13.94 -15.49 -2.70
CA ILE A 80 14.14 -15.32 -4.15
C ILE A 80 12.92 -14.58 -4.69
N LEU A 81 13.12 -13.32 -5.07
CA LEU A 81 12.08 -12.39 -5.52
C LEU A 81 12.30 -12.07 -6.99
N GLU A 82 11.35 -12.45 -7.84
CA GLU A 82 11.54 -12.57 -9.29
C GLU A 82 12.83 -13.37 -9.61
N GLU A 83 13.87 -12.70 -10.13
CA GLU A 83 15.18 -13.29 -10.46
C GLU A 83 16.28 -12.94 -9.44
N TYR A 84 15.99 -12.13 -8.43
CA TYR A 84 16.95 -11.64 -7.45
C TYR A 84 16.95 -12.48 -6.16
N SER A 85 18.13 -12.70 -5.60
CA SER A 85 18.32 -13.48 -4.37
C SER A 85 18.74 -12.58 -3.21
N PHE A 86 18.03 -12.69 -2.09
CA PHE A 86 18.26 -11.90 -0.88
C PHE A 86 18.58 -12.79 0.32
N GLU A 87 19.66 -12.50 1.03
CA GLU A 87 19.98 -13.15 2.30
C GLU A 87 19.01 -12.68 3.40
N ILE A 88 18.32 -13.62 4.02
CA ILE A 88 17.36 -13.33 5.09
C ILE A 88 18.13 -13.07 6.40
N GLN A 89 18.04 -11.84 6.91
CA GLN A 89 18.65 -11.49 8.19
C GLN A 89 17.80 -11.96 9.38
N ASN A 90 18.39 -11.94 10.57
CA ASN A 90 17.78 -12.51 11.77
C ASN A 90 16.82 -11.59 12.53
N ASP A 91 16.70 -10.32 12.16
CA ASP A 91 15.83 -9.38 12.85
C ASP A 91 14.35 -9.75 12.66
N ASN A 92 13.57 -9.64 13.73
CA ASN A 92 12.15 -9.99 13.73
C ASN A 92 11.30 -8.76 13.39
N ILE A 93 10.47 -8.86 12.36
CA ILE A 93 9.51 -7.82 11.93
C ILE A 93 8.05 -8.24 12.15
N GLU A 94 7.82 -9.32 12.90
CA GLU A 94 6.49 -9.87 13.20
C GLU A 94 5.53 -8.85 13.82
N ASN A 95 6.01 -7.98 14.73
CA ASN A 95 5.18 -6.93 15.31
C ASN A 95 4.67 -5.93 14.27
N LEU A 96 5.51 -5.54 13.31
CA LEU A 96 5.12 -4.68 12.20
C LEU A 96 4.12 -5.41 11.29
N ALA A 97 4.39 -6.67 10.97
CA ALA A 97 3.52 -7.47 10.11
C ALA A 97 2.13 -7.65 10.74
N ASN A 98 2.06 -7.88 12.05
CA ASN A 98 0.81 -7.98 12.82
C ASN A 98 0.05 -6.66 12.85
N LEU A 99 0.73 -5.53 13.10
CA LEU A 99 0.12 -4.20 13.07
C LEU A 99 -0.53 -3.90 11.72
N LEU A 100 0.23 -4.11 10.63
CA LEU A 100 -0.23 -3.88 9.28
C LEU A 100 -1.38 -4.82 8.91
N ALA A 101 -1.27 -6.10 9.22
CA ALA A 101 -2.31 -7.09 8.95
C ALA A 101 -3.64 -6.77 9.63
N GLY A 102 -3.60 -6.33 10.90
CA GLY A 102 -4.80 -5.93 11.65
C GLY A 102 -5.48 -4.72 11.04
N ASN A 103 -4.71 -3.63 10.80
CA ASN A 103 -5.27 -2.38 10.28
C ASN A 103 -5.71 -2.45 8.81
N ILE A 104 -5.03 -3.25 7.99
CA ILE A 104 -5.38 -3.46 6.58
C ILE A 104 -6.43 -4.57 6.45
N SER A 105 -6.73 -5.31 7.53
CA SER A 105 -7.62 -6.48 7.53
C SER A 105 -7.19 -7.53 6.49
N ASN A 106 -5.88 -7.83 6.46
CA ASN A 106 -5.29 -8.83 5.58
C ASN A 106 -4.21 -9.65 6.31
N ASP A 107 -4.60 -10.84 6.77
CA ASP A 107 -3.73 -11.75 7.53
C ASP A 107 -2.57 -12.33 6.71
N GLU A 108 -2.62 -12.30 5.38
CA GLU A 108 -1.50 -12.79 4.56
C GLU A 108 -0.22 -11.98 4.79
N ILE A 109 -0.35 -10.69 5.15
CA ILE A 109 0.78 -9.79 5.42
C ILE A 109 1.68 -10.37 6.53
N LYS A 110 1.11 -11.06 7.53
CA LYS A 110 1.85 -11.72 8.62
C LYS A 110 2.87 -12.73 8.11
N ASN A 111 2.57 -13.36 6.97
CA ASN A 111 3.40 -14.41 6.38
C ASN A 111 4.18 -13.95 5.15
N LYS A 112 3.76 -12.85 4.51
CA LYS A 112 4.26 -12.41 3.20
C LYS A 112 5.00 -11.08 3.22
N LEU A 113 5.13 -10.40 4.36
CA LEU A 113 5.86 -9.13 4.43
C LEU A 113 7.37 -9.34 4.32
N VAL A 114 8.00 -8.55 3.45
CA VAL A 114 9.45 -8.46 3.24
C VAL A 114 9.87 -7.00 3.27
N ILE A 115 10.95 -6.69 3.99
CA ILE A 115 11.57 -5.35 3.98
C ILE A 115 12.91 -5.45 3.26
N LEU A 116 13.06 -4.62 2.23
CA LEU A 116 14.26 -4.49 1.42
C LEU A 116 14.97 -3.18 1.72
N SER A 117 16.17 -3.02 1.16
CA SER A 117 16.81 -1.70 1.13
C SER A 117 15.97 -0.71 0.30
N ASP A 118 16.14 0.59 0.55
CA ASP A 118 15.42 1.62 -0.22
C ASP A 118 15.72 1.56 -1.73
N ASP A 119 16.93 1.12 -2.09
CA ASP A 119 17.39 1.03 -3.48
C ASP A 119 16.75 -0.18 -4.18
N ASP A 120 16.77 -1.36 -3.56
CA ASP A 120 16.13 -2.56 -4.11
C ASP A 120 14.62 -2.39 -4.22
N PHE A 121 13.97 -1.79 -3.20
CA PHE A 121 12.55 -1.50 -3.25
C PHE A 121 12.19 -0.55 -4.39
N ARG A 122 12.97 0.52 -4.59
CA ARG A 122 12.79 1.45 -5.71
C ARG A 122 12.87 0.71 -7.04
N ASP A 123 13.85 -0.18 -7.19
CA ASP A 123 14.08 -0.88 -8.44
C ASP A 123 12.92 -1.85 -8.74
N PHE A 124 12.40 -2.58 -7.76
CA PHE A 124 11.18 -3.38 -7.93
C PHE A 124 9.96 -2.54 -8.32
N VAL A 125 9.72 -1.42 -7.64
CA VAL A 125 8.55 -0.58 -7.92
C VAL A 125 8.59 0.03 -9.33
N ASN A 126 9.78 0.28 -9.87
CA ASN A 126 9.94 0.82 -11.22
C ASN A 126 9.94 -0.27 -12.31
N LEU A 127 10.31 -1.50 -11.98
CA LEU A 127 10.58 -2.55 -12.98
C LEU A 127 9.56 -3.69 -12.97
N SER A 128 8.76 -3.83 -11.90
CA SER A 128 7.83 -4.96 -11.71
C SER A 128 6.35 -4.56 -11.85
N THR A 129 6.08 -3.44 -12.51
CA THR A 129 4.72 -3.05 -12.90
C THR A 129 4.24 -3.84 -14.11
N GLU A 130 2.92 -3.91 -14.30
CA GLU A 130 2.33 -4.63 -15.42
C GLU A 130 2.33 -3.74 -16.67
N VAL A 131 3.26 -3.98 -17.59
CA VAL A 131 3.33 -3.26 -18.88
C VAL A 131 2.64 -4.09 -19.98
N ILE A 132 1.48 -3.63 -20.44
CA ILE A 132 0.63 -4.33 -21.40
C ILE A 132 0.61 -3.58 -22.73
N THR A 133 1.03 -4.26 -23.80
CA THR A 133 0.86 -3.75 -25.17
C THR A 133 -0.51 -4.11 -25.72
N ARG A 134 -1.24 -3.13 -26.24
CA ARG A 134 -2.60 -3.30 -26.75
C ARG A 134 -2.72 -2.82 -28.18
N THR A 135 -3.66 -3.44 -28.90
CA THR A 135 -4.00 -3.07 -30.27
C THR A 135 -5.50 -2.92 -30.44
N LYS A 136 -5.89 -2.13 -31.44
CA LYS A 136 -7.26 -2.15 -31.98
C LYS A 136 -7.27 -2.91 -33.32
N ILE A 137 -8.11 -3.94 -33.40
CA ILE A 137 -8.31 -4.71 -34.63
C ILE A 137 -9.40 -4.04 -35.49
N ASN A 138 -9.16 -3.94 -36.79
CA ASN A 138 -10.17 -3.55 -37.77
C ASN A 138 -11.10 -4.75 -38.02
N ASN A 139 -12.39 -4.55 -37.76
CA ASN A 139 -13.42 -5.60 -37.88
C ASN A 139 -13.62 -6.12 -39.32
N GLU A 140 -13.30 -5.32 -40.34
CA GLU A 140 -13.45 -5.71 -41.75
C GLU A 140 -12.28 -6.57 -42.23
N THR A 141 -11.05 -6.19 -41.88
CA THR A 141 -9.83 -6.84 -42.38
C THR A 141 -9.30 -7.93 -41.45
N GLY A 142 -9.68 -7.92 -40.17
CA GLY A 142 -9.11 -8.79 -39.14
C GLY A 142 -7.66 -8.44 -38.76
N THR A 143 -7.14 -7.30 -39.22
CA THR A 143 -5.76 -6.84 -38.96
C THR A 143 -5.75 -5.65 -38.02
N VAL A 144 -4.58 -5.33 -37.44
CA VAL A 144 -4.42 -4.12 -36.61
C VAL A 144 -4.75 -2.86 -37.41
N GLN A 145 -5.51 -1.95 -36.81
CA GLN A 145 -5.80 -0.63 -37.38
C GLN A 145 -4.52 0.23 -37.36
N PRO A 146 -4.17 0.93 -38.46
CA PRO A 146 -3.00 1.82 -38.48
C PRO A 146 -3.02 2.83 -37.33
N GLY A 147 -1.89 2.96 -36.63
CA GLY A 147 -1.71 3.89 -35.51
C GLY A 147 -2.34 3.44 -34.18
N ALA A 148 -2.92 2.24 -34.11
CA ALA A 148 -3.62 1.77 -32.91
C ALA A 148 -2.84 0.70 -32.13
N LEU A 149 -1.51 0.82 -32.06
CA LEU A 149 -0.61 0.03 -31.21
C LEU A 149 -0.05 0.95 -30.12
N PHE A 150 -0.27 0.61 -28.86
CA PHE A 150 0.15 1.42 -27.72
C PHE A 150 0.42 0.54 -26.48
N THR A 151 1.11 1.11 -25.50
CA THR A 151 1.47 0.43 -24.25
C THR A 151 0.82 1.16 -23.08
N GLU A 152 0.31 0.39 -22.13
CA GLU A 152 -0.24 0.86 -20.86
C GLU A 152 0.54 0.22 -19.72
N GLU A 153 0.81 0.98 -18.67
CA GLU A 153 1.39 0.48 -17.43
C GLU A 153 0.32 0.46 -16.34
N TYR A 154 0.26 -0.63 -15.58
CA TYR A 154 -0.66 -0.80 -14.48
C TYR A 154 0.10 -1.10 -13.19
N LEU A 155 -0.39 -0.50 -12.11
CA LEU A 155 -0.02 -0.90 -10.77
C LEU A 155 -0.55 -2.32 -10.52
N PRO A 156 0.29 -3.28 -10.07
CA PRO A 156 -0.15 -4.64 -9.86
C PRO A 156 -1.29 -4.77 -8.87
N SER A 157 -2.14 -5.78 -9.09
CA SER A 157 -3.14 -6.21 -8.11
C SER A 157 -2.45 -6.61 -6.79
N GLU A 158 -3.14 -6.47 -5.65
CA GLU A 158 -2.58 -6.60 -4.30
C GLU A 158 -1.71 -5.42 -3.83
N THR A 159 -1.45 -4.39 -4.64
CA THR A 159 -0.75 -3.20 -4.14
C THR A 159 -1.56 -2.47 -3.06
N ILE A 160 -0.92 -2.14 -1.94
CA ILE A 160 -1.53 -1.40 -0.85
C ILE A 160 -1.00 0.03 -0.86
N LEU A 161 -1.93 0.96 -1.07
CA LEU A 161 -1.72 2.39 -0.99
C LEU A 161 -2.38 2.94 0.28
N TYR A 162 -1.93 4.10 0.74
CA TYR A 162 -2.59 4.87 1.81
C TYR A 162 -2.71 6.34 1.43
N SER A 163 -3.72 7.01 1.96
CA SER A 163 -3.95 8.45 1.78
C SER A 163 -4.56 9.03 3.05
N LEU A 164 -4.26 10.29 3.35
CA LEU A 164 -4.89 11.00 4.44
C LEU A 164 -6.19 11.66 3.97
N ALA A 165 -7.25 11.45 4.75
CA ALA A 165 -8.48 12.23 4.65
C ALA A 165 -8.36 13.43 5.60
N LEU A 166 -8.60 14.63 5.08
CA LEU A 166 -8.50 15.88 5.82
C LEU A 166 -9.87 16.55 5.76
N THR A 167 -10.37 17.00 6.90
CA THR A 167 -11.63 17.72 7.02
C THR A 167 -11.41 19.11 7.57
N THR A 168 -12.26 20.03 7.16
CA THR A 168 -12.27 21.43 7.58
C THR A 168 -13.70 21.82 7.94
N PRO A 169 -13.89 22.90 8.72
CA PRO A 169 -15.22 23.46 8.93
C PRO A 169 -15.94 23.75 7.62
N ILE A 170 -17.27 23.75 7.66
CA ILE A 170 -18.08 23.93 6.46
C ILE A 170 -18.04 25.39 6.05
N PHE A 171 -17.74 25.65 4.77
CA PHE A 171 -17.70 26.99 4.18
C PHE A 171 -19.10 27.58 3.95
N LYS A 172 -19.89 27.69 5.02
CA LYS A 172 -21.20 28.33 5.08
C LYS A 172 -21.26 29.21 6.32
N GLU A 173 -21.67 30.46 6.15
CA GLU A 173 -21.72 31.43 7.26
C GLU A 173 -22.89 31.17 8.20
N LYS A 174 -24.05 30.80 7.65
CA LYS A 174 -25.26 30.59 8.45
C LYS A 174 -25.41 29.13 8.83
N MET A 175 -25.73 28.88 10.10
CA MET A 175 -26.05 27.55 10.64
C MET A 175 -27.17 26.85 9.87
N GLU A 176 -28.22 27.57 9.50
CA GLU A 176 -29.37 27.04 8.72
C GLU A 176 -28.96 26.44 7.36
N ASP A 177 -27.88 26.94 6.76
CA ASP A 177 -27.38 26.47 5.46
C ASP A 177 -26.45 25.23 5.58
N LYS A 178 -26.10 24.81 6.80
CA LYS A 178 -25.20 23.66 7.05
C LYS A 178 -25.92 22.31 7.07
N GLY A 179 -27.25 22.29 6.99
CA GLY A 179 -28.04 21.06 6.86
C GLY A 179 -27.77 20.06 8.01
N VAL A 180 -27.47 18.81 7.66
CA VAL A 180 -27.21 17.71 8.63
C VAL A 180 -26.00 17.96 9.55
N PHE A 181 -25.16 18.92 9.19
CA PHE A 181 -23.97 19.31 9.95
C PHE A 181 -24.22 20.50 10.89
N ALA A 182 -25.43 21.09 10.89
CA ALA A 182 -25.82 22.17 11.78
C ALA A 182 -26.12 21.65 13.21
N GLN A 183 -25.12 21.07 13.89
CA GLN A 183 -25.27 20.49 15.22
C GLN A 183 -24.58 21.39 16.26
N VAL A 184 -25.35 21.81 17.26
CA VAL A 184 -24.83 22.66 18.35
C VAL A 184 -23.89 21.84 19.25
N GLY A 185 -22.70 22.39 19.53
CA GLY A 185 -21.74 21.81 20.47
C GLY A 185 -20.85 20.70 19.90
N LYS A 186 -20.94 20.41 18.60
CA LYS A 186 -20.02 19.52 17.89
C LYS A 186 -19.10 20.31 16.96
N VAL A 187 -17.89 19.80 16.77
CA VAL A 187 -16.91 20.36 15.85
C VAL A 187 -17.26 19.94 14.41
N GLU A 188 -17.33 20.90 13.48
CA GLU A 188 -17.88 20.65 12.14
C GLU A 188 -17.01 19.69 11.31
N GLU A 189 -15.69 19.84 11.39
CA GLU A 189 -14.73 18.98 10.72
C GLU A 189 -14.80 17.52 11.20
N GLU A 190 -15.15 17.29 12.47
CA GLU A 190 -15.40 15.94 13.01
C GLU A 190 -16.67 15.34 12.42
N LEU A 191 -17.75 16.12 12.33
CA LEU A 191 -19.00 15.69 11.70
C LEU A 191 -18.82 15.33 10.22
N VAL A 192 -18.02 16.11 9.49
CA VAL A 192 -17.66 15.81 8.09
C VAL A 192 -16.85 14.52 8.02
N MET A 193 -15.94 14.29 8.96
CA MET A 193 -15.14 13.05 9.02
C MET A 193 -16.01 11.84 9.35
N GLU A 194 -16.95 11.94 10.30
CA GLU A 194 -17.93 10.90 10.62
C GLU A 194 -18.78 10.56 9.39
N PHE A 195 -19.32 11.58 8.71
CA PHE A 195 -20.10 11.40 7.49
C PHE A 195 -19.29 10.69 6.40
N PHE A 196 -18.04 11.09 6.22
CA PHE A 196 -17.13 10.43 5.27
C PHE A 196 -16.88 8.96 5.63
N LYS A 197 -16.54 8.66 6.90
CA LYS A 197 -16.31 7.29 7.39
C LYS A 197 -17.55 6.40 7.22
N GLN A 198 -18.76 6.95 7.36
CA GLN A 198 -20.01 6.21 7.18
C GLN A 198 -20.40 6.03 5.71
N GLY A 199 -20.06 7.01 4.86
CA GLY A 199 -20.45 7.03 3.45
C GLY A 199 -19.46 6.35 2.50
N ILE A 200 -18.21 6.11 2.93
CA ILE A 200 -17.20 5.51 2.06
C ILE A 200 -17.54 4.03 1.79
N PRO A 201 -17.65 3.61 0.51
CA PRO A 201 -17.92 2.22 0.19
C PRO A 201 -16.70 1.35 0.47
N GLU A 202 -16.95 0.08 0.80
CA GLU A 202 -15.87 -0.90 0.98
C GLU A 202 -15.07 -1.11 -0.30
N VAL A 203 -15.73 -1.07 -1.46
CA VAL A 203 -15.11 -1.27 -2.77
C VAL A 203 -15.43 -0.09 -3.68
N MET A 204 -14.43 0.43 -4.39
CA MET A 204 -14.60 1.51 -5.36
C MET A 204 -13.71 1.32 -6.59
N GLN A 205 -14.00 2.09 -7.65
CA GLN A 205 -13.17 2.14 -8.86
C GLN A 205 -12.32 3.42 -8.85
N ILE A 206 -11.02 3.29 -9.10
CA ILE A 206 -10.05 4.39 -9.20
C ILE A 206 -9.30 4.27 -10.53
N GLY A 207 -9.17 5.40 -11.24
CA GLY A 207 -8.39 5.50 -12.48
C GLY A 207 -9.19 5.17 -13.74
N GLY A 208 -8.49 4.94 -14.85
CA GLY A 208 -9.10 4.60 -16.15
C GLY A 208 -9.39 3.11 -16.32
N ASN A 209 -9.75 2.72 -17.55
CA ASN A 209 -9.87 1.31 -17.94
C ASN A 209 -10.87 0.47 -17.10
N ALA A 210 -11.88 1.13 -16.53
CA ALA A 210 -12.95 0.48 -15.77
C ALA A 210 -13.72 -0.58 -16.59
N THR A 211 -13.96 -0.32 -17.88
CA THR A 211 -14.72 -1.23 -18.78
C THR A 211 -14.00 -2.54 -19.08
N ILE A 212 -12.73 -2.67 -18.70
CA ILE A 212 -11.91 -3.89 -18.83
C ILE A 212 -11.45 -4.43 -17.46
N GLY A 213 -12.14 -4.01 -16.39
CA GLY A 213 -11.94 -4.54 -15.04
C GLY A 213 -10.69 -4.03 -14.34
N LYS A 214 -10.19 -2.83 -14.68
CA LYS A 214 -9.03 -2.22 -13.99
C LYS A 214 -9.47 -1.20 -12.95
N GLY A 215 -8.66 -1.08 -11.89
CA GLY A 215 -8.82 -0.04 -10.87
C GLY A 215 -9.87 -0.33 -9.79
N ILE A 216 -10.34 -1.57 -9.65
CA ILE A 216 -11.23 -1.96 -8.54
C ILE A 216 -10.36 -2.12 -7.28
N VAL A 217 -10.66 -1.35 -6.23
CA VAL A 217 -9.92 -1.35 -4.98
C VAL A 217 -10.84 -1.57 -3.79
N ARG A 218 -10.32 -2.19 -2.73
CA ARG A 218 -10.95 -2.22 -1.40
C ARG A 218 -10.39 -1.08 -0.56
N ILE A 219 -11.26 -0.38 0.17
CA ILE A 219 -10.89 0.70 1.07
C ILE A 219 -11.01 0.23 2.52
N ASN A 220 -9.96 0.48 3.29
CA ASN A 220 -9.94 0.31 4.74
C ASN A 220 -9.60 1.64 5.41
N VAL A 221 -10.28 1.95 6.51
CA VAL A 221 -9.97 3.10 7.34
C VAL A 221 -9.06 2.63 8.46
N TRP A 222 -7.88 3.23 8.57
CA TRP A 222 -6.94 2.95 9.67
C TRP A 222 -7.59 3.32 11.02
N ARG A 223 -7.48 2.44 12.01
CA ARG A 223 -8.06 2.62 13.35
C ARG A 223 -6.95 2.64 14.38
N ASP A 224 -7.13 3.39 15.46
CA ASP A 224 -6.28 3.19 16.64
C ASP A 224 -6.87 2.04 17.44
N ASP A 225 -6.04 1.16 18.00
CA ASP A 225 -6.49 0.01 18.82
C ASP A 225 -7.17 0.46 20.14
N ASN A 226 -7.32 1.77 20.37
CA ASN A 226 -7.93 2.37 21.54
C ASN A 226 -9.42 2.77 21.35
N GLU A 227 -10.06 2.44 20.20
CA GLU A 227 -11.50 2.62 19.96
C GLU A 227 -12.26 1.29 19.73
#